data_AF-A0AAN5CY67-F1
#
_entry.id   AF-A0AAN5CY67-F1
#
_cell.length_a   1.000
_cell.length_b   1.000
_cell.length_c   1.000
_cell.angle_alpha   90.00
_cell.angle_beta   90.00
_cell.angle_gamma   90.00
#
_symmetry.space_group_name_H-M   'P 1'
#
loop_
_entity.id
_entity.type
_entity.pdbx_description
1 polymer ?
#
loop_
_entity_poly.entity_id
_entity_poly.type
_entity_poly.pdbx_seq_one_letter_code
_entity_poly.pdbx_strand_id
1 'polypeptide(L)' 'HLLSLDRGGIRGLVLTTILSEIEREIPNFFDHFKWTAGTSTGSILALALCQGKSVSQCRNIYFKFK' A
#
# COMPACT_ATOMS: atom_id res chain seq x y z
N HIS A 1 -1.37 -7.91 -14.29
CA HIS A 1 -2.43 -7.44 -13.37
C HIS A 1 -2.08 -6.04 -12.87
N LEU A 2 -3.09 -5.22 -12.55
CA LEU A 2 -2.97 -3.83 -12.08
C LEU A 2 -3.44 -3.75 -10.62
N LEU A 3 -2.67 -3.11 -9.76
CA LEU A 3 -3.06 -2.70 -8.41
C LEU A 3 -3.40 -1.20 -8.43
N SER A 4 -4.61 -0.83 -8.05
CA SER A 4 -5.03 0.59 -7.97
C SER A 4 -5.31 0.97 -6.51
N LEU A 5 -4.66 2.02 -6.03
CA LEU A 5 -4.73 2.50 -4.65
C LEU A 5 -5.38 3.88 -4.59
N ASP A 6 -6.60 3.94 -4.06
CA ASP A 6 -7.38 5.18 -4.01
C ASP A 6 -6.85 6.21 -3.00
N ARG A 7 -7.30 7.47 -3.19
CA ARG A 7 -7.09 8.55 -2.22
C ARG A 7 -7.85 8.25 -0.93
N GLY A 8 -7.25 8.54 0.22
CA GLY A 8 -7.93 8.35 1.51
C GLY A 8 -7.56 9.32 2.64
N GLY A 9 -6.53 10.18 2.49
CA GLY A 9 -6.03 10.96 3.63
C GLY A 9 -5.67 10.01 4.78
N ILE A 10 -6.11 10.32 6.01
CA ILE A 10 -5.93 9.42 7.18
C ILE A 10 -6.62 8.06 7.01
N ARG A 11 -7.70 7.99 6.20
CA ARG A 11 -8.38 6.72 5.89
C ARG A 11 -7.50 5.78 5.06
N GLY A 12 -6.36 6.24 4.55
CA GLY A 12 -5.34 5.37 3.97
C GLY A 12 -4.81 4.31 4.95
N LEU A 13 -4.96 4.49 6.27
CA LEU A 13 -4.71 3.45 7.25
C LEU A 13 -5.60 2.21 7.06
N VAL A 14 -6.85 2.40 6.62
CA VAL A 14 -7.75 1.29 6.28
C VAL A 14 -7.17 0.51 5.10
N LEU A 15 -6.69 1.21 4.07
CA LEU A 15 -6.05 0.60 2.91
C LEU A 15 -4.81 -0.22 3.32
N THR A 16 -3.96 0.32 4.20
CA THR A 16 -2.80 -0.45 4.71
C THR A 16 -3.23 -1.71 5.48
N THR A 17 -4.36 -1.66 6.19
CA THR A 17 -4.87 -2.82 6.94
C THR A 17 -5.39 -3.89 5.99
N ILE A 18 -6.13 -3.50 4.96
CA ILE A 18 -6.61 -4.43 3.91
C ILE A 18 -5.41 -5.10 3.21
N LEU A 19 -4.40 -4.31 2.82
CA LEU A 19 -3.21 -4.85 2.18
C LEU A 19 -2.43 -5.80 3.10
N SER A 20 -2.39 -5.54 4.41
CA SER A 20 -1.73 -6.45 5.37
C SER A 20 -2.47 -7.78 5.50
N GLU A 21 -3.80 -7.76 5.47
CA GLU A 21 -4.59 -8.98 5.51
C GLU A 21 -4.42 -9.80 4.22
N ILE A 22 -4.38 -9.12 3.07
CA ILE A 22 -4.09 -9.76 1.79
C ILE A 22 -2.67 -10.37 1.79
N GLU A 23 -1.67 -9.64 2.27
CA GLU A 23 -0.28 -10.12 2.36
C GLU A 23 -0.16 -11.35 3.30
N ARG A 24 -1.00 -11.43 4.33
CA ARG A 24 -1.04 -12.57 5.26
C ARG A 24 -1.56 -13.85 4.59
N GLU A 25 -2.62 -13.73 3.81
CA GLU A 25 -3.23 -14.87 3.09
C GLU A 25 -2.46 -15.19 1.79
N ILE A 26 -1.85 -14.19 1.17
CA ILE A 26 -1.12 -14.28 -0.09
C ILE A 26 0.26 -13.60 0.11
N PRO A 27 1.26 -14.35 0.60
CA PRO A 27 2.62 -13.85 0.70
C PRO A 27 3.12 -13.34 -0.65
N ASN A 28 3.83 -12.21 -0.64
CA ASN A 28 4.37 -11.57 -1.84
C ASN A 28 3.30 -11.20 -2.90
N PHE A 29 2.04 -10.94 -2.49
CA PHE A 29 0.96 -10.59 -3.43
C PHE A 29 1.33 -9.44 -4.38
N PHE A 30 2.17 -8.50 -3.92
CA PHE A 30 2.60 -7.36 -4.73
C PHE A 30 3.38 -7.78 -5.98
N ASP A 31 4.17 -8.85 -5.91
CA ASP A 31 4.98 -9.36 -7.02
C ASP A 31 4.11 -9.90 -8.18
N HIS A 32 2.83 -10.18 -7.91
CA HIS A 32 1.87 -10.61 -8.93
C HIS A 32 1.34 -9.44 -9.78
N PHE A 33 1.59 -8.18 -9.37
CA PHE A 33 1.15 -6.99 -10.09
C PHE A 33 2.27 -6.43 -10.97
N LYS A 34 1.94 -6.21 -12.25
CA LYS A 34 2.86 -5.59 -13.22
C LYS A 34 2.80 -4.07 -13.19
N TRP A 35 1.65 -3.55 -12.78
CA TRP A 35 1.38 -2.12 -12.75
C TRP A 35 0.78 -1.78 -11.40
N THR A 36 1.22 -0.68 -10.82
CA THR A 36 0.66 -0.12 -9.59
C THR A 36 0.35 1.35 -9.83
N ALA A 37 -0.89 1.73 -9.61
CA ALA A 37 -1.36 3.10 -9.71
C ALA A 37 -1.87 3.57 -8.33
N GLY A 38 -1.68 4.85 -8.03
CA GLY A 38 -2.21 5.40 -6.78
C GLY A 38 -2.43 6.90 -6.84
N THR A 39 -3.47 7.38 -6.15
CA THR A 39 -3.83 8.81 -6.12
C THR A 39 -3.65 9.42 -4.73
N SER A 40 -2.96 10.57 -4.63
CA SER A 40 -2.68 11.27 -3.37
C SER A 40 -1.98 10.34 -2.36
N THR A 41 -2.62 10.01 -1.24
CA THR A 41 -2.05 9.10 -0.24
C THR A 41 -1.85 7.68 -0.79
N GLY A 42 -2.69 7.26 -1.73
CA GLY A 42 -2.48 6.02 -2.49
C GLY A 42 -1.23 6.05 -3.35
N SER A 43 -0.79 7.23 -3.85
CA SER A 43 0.47 7.39 -4.60
C SER A 43 1.70 7.14 -3.72
N ILE A 44 1.66 7.65 -2.48
CA ILE A 44 2.74 7.46 -1.51
C ILE A 44 2.89 5.97 -1.17
N LEU A 45 1.75 5.29 -0.96
CA LEU A 45 1.68 3.85 -0.72
C LEU A 45 2.18 3.04 -1.93
N ALA A 46 1.69 3.37 -3.13
CA ALA A 46 2.13 2.73 -4.37
C ALA A 46 3.65 2.85 -4.56
N LEU A 47 4.20 4.05 -4.35
CA LEU A 47 5.63 4.30 -4.48
C LEU A 47 6.44 3.53 -3.43
N ALA A 48 5.95 3.49 -2.18
CA ALA A 48 6.60 2.74 -1.11
C ALA A 48 6.66 1.24 -1.41
N LEU A 49 5.56 0.65 -1.89
CA LEU A 49 5.50 -0.75 -2.30
C LEU A 49 6.44 -1.02 -3.50
N CYS A 50 6.45 -0.14 -4.50
CA CYS A 50 7.38 -0.23 -5.64
C CYS A 50 8.87 -0.15 -5.23
N GLN A 51 9.18 0.49 -4.09
CA GLN A 51 10.54 0.52 -3.53
C GLN A 51 10.88 -0.73 -2.70
N GLY A 52 10.02 -1.75 -2.68
CA GLY A 52 10.21 -2.98 -1.91
C GLY A 52 9.93 -2.81 -0.41
N LYS A 53 9.21 -1.76 0.00
CA LYS A 53 8.78 -1.63 1.39
C LYS A 53 7.64 -2.60 1.66
N SER A 54 7.67 -3.25 2.83
CA SER A 54 6.56 -4.08 3.28
C SER A 54 5.31 -3.26 3.57
N VAL A 55 4.15 -3.91 3.61
CA VAL A 55 2.88 -3.22 3.96
C VAL A 55 2.96 -2.62 5.37
N SER A 56 3.60 -3.31 6.31
CA SER A 56 3.86 -2.81 7.66
C SER A 56 4.71 -1.53 7.66
N GLN A 57 5.77 -1.47 6.84
CA GLN A 57 6.56 -0.25 6.66
C GLN A 57 5.73 0.87 6.04
N CYS A 58 4.86 0.55 5.08
CA CYS A 58 3.94 1.53 4.49
C CYS A 58 2.96 2.11 5.53
N ARG A 59 2.46 1.28 6.45
CA ARG A 59 1.62 1.73 7.58
C ARG A 59 2.37 2.68 8.50
N ASN A 60 3.64 2.41 8.79
CA ASN A 60 4.47 3.29 9.64
C ASN A 60 4.72 4.66 8.99
N ILE A 61 4.75 4.75 7.66
CA ILE A 61 4.86 6.04 6.95
C ILE A 61 3.66 6.94 7.31
N TYR A 62 2.44 6.39 7.38
CA TYR A 62 1.26 7.16 7.77
C TYR A 62 1.34 7.70 9.21
N PHE A 63 1.86 6.92 10.14
CA PHE A 63 2.02 7.36 11.53
C PHE A 63 3.07 8.45 11.71
N LYS A 64 4.08 8.51 10.83
CA LYS A 64 5.16 9.53 10.87
C LYS A 64 4.78 10.89 10.27
N PHE A 65 3.73 10.95 9.46
CA PHE A 65 3.23 12.21 8.89
C PHE A 65 2.30 12.98 9.84
N LYS A 66 2.10 12.47 11.05
CA LYS A 66 1.44 13.15 12.16
C LYS A 66 2.47 13.48 13.23
#